data_AF-A0A952YGL3-F1
#
_entry.id   AF-A0A952YGL3-F1
#
_cell.length_a   1.000
_cell.length_b   1.000
_cell.length_c   1.000
_cell.angle_alpha   90.00
_cell.angle_beta   90.00
_cell.angle_gamma   90.00
#
_symmetry.space_group_name_H-M   'P 1'
#
loop_
_entity.id
_entity.type
_entity.pdbx_description
1 polymer ?
#
loop_
_entity_poly.entity_id
_entity_poly.type
_entity_poly.pdbx_seq_one_letter_code
_entity_poly.pdbx_strand_id
1 'polypeptide(L)'
;MKQGRAQMAWMRRAIAFGGLALVSCPLLAGDFSVGRVEVAFAEDGWTEIPMDDSGQAYGGDKPGSLRVQTRLYVRAASADGAQAFVLVSANSHGFNGGGAAKMVYSPDCRSDKEIHREGNAGVGRPFAQCLAVMPRYTSESLVEVLTPQVKPLRASGVVPMSRLAYSVTSRHAISNGTFVDVRVIFASPLDVPDTQISDALPDGVPPAHVVWGRQLKDAVKSSVYSLSGRLNIPPLRMIPPAPTGPTLRG
;
A
#
# COMPACT_ATOMS: atom_id res chain seq x y z
N MET A 1 40.51 -72.26 32.10
CA MET A 1 39.62 -72.83 33.15
C MET A 1 39.88 -72.11 34.47
N LYS A 2 38.82 -71.54 35.06
CA LYS A 2 38.61 -70.89 36.38
C LYS A 2 37.75 -69.64 36.12
N GLN A 3 36.42 -69.73 36.20
CA GLN A 3 35.59 -69.48 37.41
C GLN A 3 36.01 -68.18 38.12
N GLY A 4 35.16 -67.18 38.38
CA GLY A 4 33.71 -67.05 38.34
C GLY A 4 33.28 -66.01 39.38
N ARG A 5 32.02 -65.53 39.29
CA ARG A 5 31.27 -64.78 40.33
C ARG A 5 31.80 -63.36 40.65
N ALA A 6 31.01 -62.37 41.05
CA ALA A 6 29.57 -62.14 41.13
C ALA A 6 29.39 -60.67 41.56
N GLN A 7 28.23 -60.10 41.24
CA GLN A 7 27.48 -59.12 42.04
C GLN A 7 28.19 -57.84 42.54
N MET A 8 27.72 -56.69 42.08
CA MET A 8 26.93 -55.81 42.98
C MET A 8 26.24 -54.70 42.18
N ALA A 9 24.92 -54.71 42.24
CA ALA A 9 24.06 -53.64 41.80
C ALA A 9 24.10 -52.50 42.83
N TRP A 10 24.49 -51.28 42.44
CA TRP A 10 24.10 -50.07 43.16
C TRP A 10 23.89 -48.91 42.17
N MET A 11 22.62 -48.51 42.07
CA MET A 11 22.13 -47.13 41.96
C MET A 11 22.77 -46.17 40.95
N ARG A 12 22.01 -45.99 39.85
CA ARG A 12 21.42 -44.71 39.44
C ARG A 12 22.17 -43.44 39.87
N ARG A 13 22.81 -42.76 38.91
CA ARG A 13 22.69 -41.30 38.79
C ARG A 13 22.80 -40.91 37.33
N ALA A 14 21.67 -40.42 36.83
CA ALA A 14 21.52 -39.79 35.54
C ALA A 14 22.43 -38.56 35.45
N ILE A 15 23.22 -38.48 34.38
CA ILE A 15 23.60 -37.20 33.80
C ILE A 15 23.14 -37.26 32.36
N ALA A 16 21.88 -36.86 32.17
CA ALA A 16 21.38 -36.46 30.88
C ALA A 16 22.26 -35.30 30.42
N PHE A 17 23.17 -35.57 29.48
CA PHE A 17 23.81 -34.53 28.70
C PHE A 17 22.71 -33.88 27.86
N GLY A 18 22.13 -32.81 28.41
CA GLY A 18 21.30 -31.87 27.70
C GLY A 18 22.13 -31.20 26.62
N GLY A 19 22.17 -31.84 25.46
CA GLY A 19 22.53 -31.16 24.22
C GLY A 19 21.47 -30.11 23.98
N LEU A 20 21.80 -28.84 24.23
CA LEU A 20 21.09 -27.71 23.67
C LEU A 20 21.12 -27.89 22.14
N ALA A 21 20.08 -28.49 21.60
CA ALA A 21 19.70 -28.23 20.22
C ALA A 21 19.33 -26.74 20.19
N LEU A 22 20.29 -25.92 19.77
CA LEU A 22 20.02 -24.61 19.20
C LEU A 22 19.08 -24.88 18.02
N VAL A 23 17.78 -24.87 18.29
CA VAL A 23 16.77 -24.70 17.27
C VAL A 23 17.02 -23.30 16.73
N SER A 24 17.81 -23.25 15.66
CA SER A 24 17.88 -22.11 14.78
C SER A 24 16.44 -21.80 14.38
N CYS A 25 15.84 -20.78 15.01
CA CYS A 25 14.67 -20.14 14.44
C CYS A 25 15.08 -19.75 13.01
N PRO A 26 14.46 -20.30 11.96
CA PRO A 26 14.63 -19.69 10.66
C PRO A 26 14.17 -18.24 10.83
N LEU A 27 15.09 -17.31 10.58
CA LEU A 27 14.79 -15.90 10.45
C LEU A 27 13.52 -15.76 9.62
N LEU A 28 12.53 -15.09 10.21
CA LEU A 28 11.23 -14.74 9.64
C LEU A 28 11.40 -14.42 8.15
N ALA A 29 10.95 -15.34 7.28
CA ALA A 29 10.49 -14.90 5.98
C ALA A 29 9.33 -13.96 6.30
N GLY A 30 9.57 -12.65 6.20
CA GLY A 30 8.51 -11.67 6.41
C GLY A 30 7.41 -12.00 5.41
N ASP A 31 6.24 -12.36 5.91
CA ASP A 31 5.05 -12.51 5.07
C ASP A 31 4.72 -11.11 4.54
N PHE A 32 5.23 -10.81 3.35
CA PHE A 32 4.89 -9.56 2.66
C PHE A 32 3.41 -9.62 2.29
N SER A 33 2.63 -8.63 2.70
CA SER A 33 1.20 -8.59 2.42
C SER A 33 0.90 -8.31 0.95
N VAL A 34 1.76 -7.53 0.26
CA VAL A 34 1.62 -7.21 -1.16
C VAL A 34 2.99 -7.19 -1.85
N GLY A 35 3.32 -8.21 -2.63
CA GLY A 35 4.58 -8.28 -3.36
C GLY A 35 5.78 -8.31 -2.42
N ARG A 36 6.54 -7.21 -2.41
CA ARG A 36 7.68 -6.99 -1.51
C ARG A 36 7.38 -6.07 -0.33
N VAL A 37 6.12 -5.68 -0.18
CA VAL A 37 5.68 -4.66 0.79
C VAL A 37 4.89 -5.32 1.90
N GLU A 38 5.23 -4.95 3.13
CA GLU A 38 4.42 -5.23 4.32
C GLU A 38 3.61 -3.97 4.65
N VAL A 39 2.29 -4.04 4.47
CA VAL A 39 1.39 -2.89 4.68
C VAL A 39 0.98 -2.83 6.15
N ALA A 40 1.21 -1.69 6.79
CA ALA A 40 0.78 -1.41 8.16
C ALA A 40 -0.11 -0.16 8.19
N PHE A 41 -1.28 -0.27 8.82
CA PHE A 41 -2.17 0.85 9.06
C PHE A 41 -1.98 1.39 10.49
N ALA A 42 -2.11 2.70 10.65
CA ALA A 42 -2.06 3.34 11.97
C ALA A 42 -3.35 3.15 12.79
N GLU A 43 -4.43 2.74 12.14
CA GLU A 43 -5.76 2.55 12.72
C GLU A 43 -6.24 1.13 12.46
N ASP A 44 -7.06 0.59 13.36
CA ASP A 44 -7.72 -0.71 13.18
C ASP A 44 -8.96 -0.60 12.25
N GLY A 45 -9.59 -1.74 11.97
CA GLY A 45 -10.85 -1.79 11.21
C GLY A 45 -10.68 -1.89 9.69
N TRP A 46 -9.50 -2.28 9.23
CA TRP A 46 -9.24 -2.59 7.82
C TRP A 46 -9.47 -4.07 7.53
N THR A 47 -10.23 -4.34 6.47
CA THR A 47 -10.41 -5.68 5.94
C THR A 47 -9.64 -5.79 4.62
N GLU A 48 -8.77 -6.79 4.52
CA GLU A 48 -8.09 -7.12 3.27
C GLU A 48 -9.02 -7.89 2.33
N ILE A 49 -9.02 -7.49 1.06
CA ILE A 49 -9.68 -8.17 -0.04
C ILE A 49 -8.59 -8.53 -1.06
N PRO A 50 -8.42 -9.83 -1.39
CA PRO A 50 -7.49 -10.25 -2.41
C PRO A 50 -7.95 -9.73 -3.78
N MET A 51 -6.99 -9.24 -4.57
CA MET A 51 -7.22 -8.81 -5.95
C MET A 51 -6.40 -9.69 -6.90
N ASP A 52 -6.82 -9.73 -8.16
CA ASP A 52 -6.05 -10.39 -9.21
C ASP A 52 -4.71 -9.67 -9.44
N ASP A 53 -3.67 -10.46 -9.67
CA ASP A 53 -2.37 -9.94 -10.09
C ASP A 53 -2.50 -9.25 -11.46
N SER A 54 -1.68 -8.21 -11.67
CA SER A 54 -1.66 -7.45 -12.91
C SER A 54 -0.24 -7.26 -13.45
N GLY A 55 -0.13 -6.82 -14.70
CA GLY A 55 1.13 -6.46 -15.32
C GLY A 55 1.34 -4.94 -15.32
N GLN A 56 2.52 -4.47 -14.91
CA GLN A 56 2.92 -3.08 -15.06
C GLN A 56 4.01 -2.95 -16.12
N ALA A 57 3.66 -2.30 -17.23
CA ALA A 57 4.59 -2.09 -18.34
C ALA A 57 5.77 -1.17 -17.94
N TYR A 58 6.93 -1.43 -18.52
CA TYR A 58 8.14 -0.62 -18.39
C TYR A 58 8.97 -0.63 -19.68
N GLY A 59 9.82 0.39 -19.84
CA GLY A 59 10.80 0.49 -20.91
C GLY A 59 12.24 0.36 -20.39
N GLY A 60 13.21 0.75 -21.22
CA GLY A 60 14.64 0.74 -20.87
C GLY A 60 15.42 -0.18 -21.79
N ASP A 61 16.51 -0.77 -21.27
CA ASP A 61 17.40 -1.64 -22.06
C ASP A 61 16.66 -2.85 -22.64
N LYS A 62 15.61 -3.31 -21.95
CA LYS A 62 14.64 -4.30 -22.43
C LYS A 62 13.24 -3.89 -22.00
N PRO A 63 12.30 -3.56 -22.92
CA PRO A 63 10.92 -3.31 -22.53
C PRO A 63 10.25 -4.60 -22.06
N GLY A 64 9.25 -4.49 -21.19
CA GLY A 64 8.55 -5.65 -20.63
C GLY A 64 7.40 -5.28 -19.70
N SER A 65 6.98 -6.26 -18.91
CA SER A 65 5.94 -6.12 -17.89
C SER A 65 6.40 -6.71 -16.57
N LEU A 66 6.26 -5.93 -15.48
CA LEU A 66 6.45 -6.41 -14.11
C LEU A 66 5.19 -7.12 -13.65
N ARG A 67 5.33 -8.29 -13.04
CA ARG A 67 4.22 -8.90 -12.30
C ARG A 67 3.99 -8.10 -11.01
N VAL A 68 2.79 -7.58 -10.85
CA VAL A 68 2.38 -6.74 -9.73
C VAL A 68 1.26 -7.43 -8.98
N GLN A 69 1.50 -7.71 -7.70
CA GLN A 69 0.48 -8.16 -6.78
C GLN A 69 -0.32 -6.96 -6.31
N THR A 70 -1.63 -7.13 -6.20
CA THR A 70 -2.52 -6.07 -5.75
C THR A 70 -3.37 -6.56 -4.58
N ARG A 71 -3.55 -5.71 -3.58
CA ARG A 71 -4.49 -5.90 -2.48
C ARG A 71 -5.33 -4.66 -2.30
N LEU A 72 -6.59 -4.87 -1.96
CA LEU A 72 -7.50 -3.81 -1.58
C LEU A 72 -7.76 -3.92 -0.09
N TYR A 73 -7.55 -2.83 0.63
CA TYR A 73 -7.92 -2.71 2.03
C TYR A 73 -9.14 -1.80 2.13
N VAL A 74 -10.16 -2.27 2.85
CA VAL A 74 -11.43 -1.56 2.99
C VAL A 74 -11.65 -1.23 4.45
N ARG A 75 -11.92 0.04 4.73
CA ARG A 75 -12.47 0.49 6.01
C ARG A 75 -13.95 0.74 5.81
N ALA A 76 -14.77 -0.11 6.43
CA ALA A 76 -16.22 0.02 6.36
C ALA A 76 -16.67 1.39 6.86
N ALA A 77 -17.81 1.85 6.32
CA ALA A 77 -18.42 3.10 6.78
C ALA A 77 -18.69 3.01 8.29
N SER A 78 -18.18 3.97 9.05
CA SER A 78 -18.67 4.17 10.43
C SER A 78 -20.15 4.59 10.39
N ALA A 79 -20.80 4.66 11.56
CA ALA A 79 -22.15 5.24 11.69
C ALA A 79 -22.26 6.63 11.02
N ASP A 80 -21.14 7.33 10.92
CA ASP A 80 -21.00 8.65 10.32
C ASP A 80 -20.75 8.62 8.79
N GLY A 81 -20.80 7.46 8.14
CA GLY A 81 -20.62 7.36 6.68
C GLY A 81 -19.18 7.53 6.19
N ALA A 82 -18.20 7.58 7.09
CA ALA A 82 -16.79 7.71 6.76
C ALA A 82 -16.23 6.36 6.25
N GLN A 83 -16.05 6.24 4.95
CA GLN A 83 -15.58 5.04 4.28
C GLN A 83 -14.32 5.33 3.48
N ALA A 84 -13.40 4.37 3.48
CA ALA A 84 -12.16 4.47 2.72
C ALA A 84 -11.70 3.14 2.13
N PHE A 85 -10.94 3.26 1.04
CA PHE A 85 -10.36 2.17 0.30
C PHE A 85 -8.89 2.49 0.04
N VAL A 86 -8.02 1.52 0.26
CA VAL A 86 -6.60 1.63 -0.04
C VAL A 86 -6.22 0.48 -0.96
N LEU A 87 -5.98 0.78 -2.22
CA LEU A 87 -5.44 -0.18 -3.19
C LEU A 87 -3.92 -0.07 -3.16
N VAL A 88 -3.24 -1.16 -2.82
CA VAL A 88 -1.79 -1.27 -2.85
C VAL A 88 -1.40 -2.24 -3.95
N SER A 89 -0.51 -1.81 -4.84
CA SER A 89 0.03 -2.59 -5.92
C SER A 89 1.56 -2.58 -5.85
N ALA A 90 2.18 -3.74 -5.72
CA ALA A 90 3.64 -3.87 -5.64
C ALA A 90 4.14 -5.17 -6.29
N ASN A 91 5.36 -5.16 -6.82
CA ASN A 91 6.00 -6.36 -7.36
C ASN A 91 6.80 -7.10 -6.27
N SER A 92 6.86 -8.43 -6.35
CA SER A 92 7.62 -9.26 -5.42
C SER A 92 9.13 -9.22 -5.68
N HIS A 93 9.52 -9.17 -6.96
CA HIS A 93 10.91 -9.14 -7.39
C HIS A 93 11.10 -8.09 -8.47
N GLY A 94 12.25 -7.42 -8.45
CA GLY A 94 12.74 -6.67 -9.60
C GLY A 94 13.11 -7.60 -10.76
N PHE A 95 14.05 -7.19 -11.60
CA PHE A 95 14.43 -8.00 -12.76
C PHE A 95 14.97 -9.40 -12.37
N ASN A 96 14.26 -10.47 -12.77
CA ASN A 96 14.72 -11.86 -12.65
C ASN A 96 15.83 -12.15 -13.67
N GLY A 97 17.06 -11.73 -13.36
CA GLY A 97 18.22 -12.04 -14.20
C GLY A 97 19.36 -11.09 -13.91
N GLY A 98 20.35 -11.56 -13.14
CA GLY A 98 21.53 -10.78 -12.80
C GLY A 98 22.18 -10.13 -14.03
N GLY A 99 22.53 -8.85 -13.89
CA GLY A 99 23.36 -8.12 -14.85
C GLY A 99 22.71 -6.88 -15.47
N ALA A 100 23.07 -5.71 -14.92
CA ALA A 100 23.19 -4.40 -15.59
C ALA A 100 22.01 -3.73 -16.34
N ALA A 101 20.90 -4.41 -16.65
CA ALA A 101 19.81 -3.80 -17.42
C ALA A 101 19.03 -2.76 -16.59
N LYS A 102 18.92 -1.53 -17.10
CA LYS A 102 18.21 -0.43 -16.47
C LYS A 102 16.76 -0.37 -16.95
N MET A 103 15.83 -0.36 -16.00
CA MET A 103 14.44 -0.05 -16.26
C MET A 103 14.24 1.46 -16.35
N VAL A 104 13.46 1.85 -17.34
CA VAL A 104 13.10 3.23 -17.61
C VAL A 104 11.59 3.35 -17.56
N TYR A 105 11.17 4.42 -16.90
CA TYR A 105 9.80 4.82 -16.79
C TYR A 105 9.61 6.13 -17.54
N SER A 106 8.42 6.33 -18.09
CA SER A 106 7.99 7.61 -18.66
C SER A 106 6.89 8.17 -17.76
N PRO A 107 7.21 8.62 -16.53
CA PRO A 107 6.21 9.18 -15.64
C PRO A 107 5.65 10.46 -16.25
N ASP A 108 4.33 10.56 -16.26
CA ASP A 108 3.63 11.81 -16.52
C ASP A 108 3.06 12.34 -15.20
N CYS A 109 3.89 13.09 -14.48
CA CYS A 109 3.53 13.69 -13.19
C CYS A 109 3.47 15.22 -13.28
N ARG A 110 2.75 15.74 -14.27
CA ARG A 110 2.53 17.18 -14.42
C ARG A 110 1.15 17.56 -13.88
N SER A 111 1.08 18.61 -13.06
CA SER A 111 -0.21 19.17 -12.68
C SER A 111 -0.93 19.70 -13.91
N ASP A 112 -2.26 19.66 -13.86
CA ASP A 112 -3.14 20.29 -14.83
C ASP A 112 -4.19 21.15 -14.09
N LYS A 113 -5.19 21.65 -14.82
CA LYS A 113 -6.24 22.53 -14.26
C LYS A 113 -7.17 21.81 -13.28
N GLU A 114 -7.16 20.48 -13.23
CA GLU A 114 -8.09 19.67 -12.44
C GLU A 114 -7.33 18.93 -11.33
N ILE A 115 -6.12 18.45 -11.59
CA ILE A 115 -5.40 17.52 -10.71
C ILE A 115 -4.07 18.13 -10.29
N HIS A 116 -3.83 18.19 -8.98
CA HIS A 116 -2.54 18.56 -8.42
C HIS A 116 -1.60 17.35 -8.45
N ARG A 117 -0.41 17.52 -9.02
CA ARG A 117 0.61 16.48 -9.06
C ARG A 117 1.97 16.98 -8.56
N GLU A 118 2.70 16.12 -7.86
CA GLU A 118 4.07 16.38 -7.41
C GLU A 118 4.96 15.18 -7.70
N GLY A 119 6.07 15.42 -8.38
CA GLY A 119 7.00 14.36 -8.70
C GLY A 119 7.83 14.65 -9.94
N ASN A 120 8.30 13.59 -10.59
CA ASN A 120 9.06 13.72 -11.81
C ASN A 120 8.18 13.51 -13.05
N ALA A 121 8.46 14.28 -14.09
CA ALA A 121 7.83 14.11 -15.38
C ALA A 121 8.89 13.93 -16.48
N GLY A 122 8.48 13.29 -17.56
CA GLY A 122 9.25 13.18 -18.80
C GLY A 122 9.56 11.74 -19.19
N VAL A 123 10.04 11.60 -20.42
CA VAL A 123 10.40 10.33 -21.02
C VAL A 123 11.79 9.92 -20.55
N GLY A 124 12.06 8.61 -20.45
CA GLY A 124 13.44 8.15 -20.29
C GLY A 124 13.97 8.15 -18.86
N ARG A 125 13.12 8.33 -17.84
CA ARG A 125 13.58 8.48 -16.46
C ARG A 125 13.91 7.13 -15.82
N PRO A 126 15.05 6.97 -15.13
CA PRO A 126 15.42 5.72 -14.45
C PRO A 126 14.64 5.50 -13.14
N PHE A 127 13.68 6.36 -12.82
CA PHE A 127 12.77 6.23 -11.68
C PHE A 127 11.47 6.96 -12.00
N ALA A 128 10.38 6.56 -11.37
CA ALA A 128 9.10 7.24 -11.40
C ALA A 128 8.70 7.62 -9.98
N GLN A 129 8.29 8.87 -9.77
CA GLN A 129 7.77 9.39 -8.52
C GLN A 129 6.60 10.29 -8.86
N CYS A 130 5.42 9.94 -8.38
CA CYS A 130 4.27 10.81 -8.57
C CYS A 130 3.29 10.71 -7.42
N LEU A 131 3.01 11.85 -6.81
CA LEU A 131 1.81 12.09 -6.03
C LEU A 131 0.78 12.75 -6.95
N ALA A 132 -0.45 12.28 -6.94
CA ALA A 132 -1.58 12.92 -7.58
C ALA A 132 -2.71 13.08 -6.56
N VAL A 133 -3.25 14.30 -6.46
CA VAL A 133 -4.36 14.65 -5.58
C VAL A 133 -5.46 15.23 -6.44
N MET A 134 -6.60 14.57 -6.38
CA MET A 134 -7.75 14.86 -7.23
C MET A 134 -8.80 15.69 -6.47
N PRO A 135 -9.60 16.49 -7.19
CA PRO A 135 -10.71 17.22 -6.60
C PRO A 135 -11.83 16.24 -6.23
N ARG A 136 -12.85 16.76 -5.54
CA ARG A 136 -14.04 15.97 -5.20
C ARG A 136 -14.75 15.51 -6.48
N TYR A 137 -14.98 14.21 -6.60
CA TYR A 137 -15.81 13.65 -7.66
C TYR A 137 -17.19 13.29 -7.15
N THR A 138 -18.20 13.55 -7.98
CA THR A 138 -19.62 13.27 -7.69
C THR A 138 -20.20 12.16 -8.57
N SER A 139 -19.38 11.62 -9.49
CA SER A 139 -19.79 10.59 -10.43
C SER A 139 -19.22 9.23 -10.07
N GLU A 140 -20.10 8.23 -9.95
CA GLU A 140 -19.71 6.82 -9.76
C GLU A 140 -18.87 6.29 -10.93
N SER A 141 -19.09 6.79 -12.15
CA SER A 141 -18.31 6.36 -13.33
C SER A 141 -16.83 6.71 -13.20
N LEU A 142 -16.50 7.80 -12.49
CA LEU A 142 -15.13 8.24 -12.36
C LEU A 142 -14.36 7.40 -11.34
N VAL A 143 -15.02 6.93 -10.29
CA VAL A 143 -14.44 5.92 -9.38
C VAL A 143 -14.07 4.64 -10.13
N GLU A 144 -14.92 4.19 -11.05
CA GLU A 144 -14.62 3.02 -11.90
C GLU A 144 -13.44 3.26 -12.84
N VAL A 145 -13.30 4.48 -13.36
CA VAL A 145 -12.14 4.85 -14.20
C VAL A 145 -10.84 4.88 -13.38
N LEU A 146 -10.90 5.39 -12.14
CA LEU A 146 -9.72 5.52 -11.28
C LEU A 146 -9.26 4.18 -10.68
N THR A 147 -10.21 3.27 -10.50
CA THR A 147 -10.01 1.96 -9.86
C THR A 147 -10.82 0.88 -10.58
N PRO A 148 -10.48 0.55 -11.85
CA PRO A 148 -11.22 -0.44 -12.63
C PRO A 148 -11.22 -1.82 -11.96
N GLN A 149 -10.18 -2.13 -11.17
CA GLN A 149 -10.09 -3.37 -10.40
C GLN A 149 -11.20 -3.51 -9.34
N VAL A 150 -11.77 -2.40 -8.87
CA VAL A 150 -12.80 -2.38 -7.82
C VAL A 150 -14.21 -2.57 -8.40
N LYS A 151 -14.39 -2.45 -9.72
CA LYS A 151 -15.67 -2.62 -10.41
C LYS A 151 -16.41 -3.93 -10.06
N PRO A 152 -15.80 -5.14 -10.13
CA PRO A 152 -16.49 -6.36 -9.74
C PRO A 152 -16.84 -6.42 -8.24
N LEU A 153 -16.04 -5.76 -7.39
CA LEU A 153 -16.29 -5.69 -5.94
C LEU A 153 -17.45 -4.75 -5.58
N ARG A 154 -17.66 -3.71 -6.40
CA ARG A 154 -18.87 -2.87 -6.30
C ARG A 154 -20.11 -3.65 -6.68
N ALA A 155 -20.06 -4.39 -7.79
CA ALA A 155 -21.19 -5.18 -8.28
C ALA A 155 -21.64 -6.27 -7.28
N SER A 156 -20.71 -6.79 -6.48
CA SER A 156 -20.99 -7.77 -5.41
C SER A 156 -21.35 -7.15 -4.06
N GLY A 157 -21.39 -5.81 -3.95
CA GLY A 157 -21.75 -5.10 -2.71
C GLY A 157 -20.67 -5.07 -1.62
N VAL A 158 -19.48 -5.61 -1.90
CA VAL A 158 -18.35 -5.65 -0.97
C VAL A 158 -17.74 -4.26 -0.74
N VAL A 159 -17.85 -3.39 -1.75
CA VAL A 159 -17.36 -2.01 -1.73
C VAL A 159 -18.54 -1.06 -1.94
N PRO A 160 -19.33 -0.75 -0.90
CA PRO A 160 -20.47 0.16 -1.02
C PRO A 160 -19.99 1.61 -1.02
N MET A 161 -19.40 2.08 -2.11
CA MET A 161 -18.82 3.42 -2.18
C MET A 161 -19.90 4.50 -2.34
N SER A 162 -19.79 5.56 -1.55
CA SER A 162 -20.62 6.77 -1.72
C SER A 162 -20.40 7.39 -3.11
N ARG A 163 -21.41 8.06 -3.68
CA ARG A 163 -21.31 8.79 -4.96
C ARG A 163 -20.23 9.88 -4.95
N LEU A 164 -19.80 10.28 -3.76
CA LEU A 164 -18.85 11.35 -3.52
C LEU A 164 -17.54 10.73 -3.06
N ALA A 165 -16.47 10.98 -3.81
CA ALA A 165 -15.17 10.42 -3.51
C ALA A 165 -14.05 11.42 -3.77
N TYR A 166 -13.07 11.41 -2.90
CA TYR A 166 -11.76 12.01 -3.08
C TYR A 166 -10.75 10.90 -3.41
N SER A 167 -9.68 11.24 -4.12
CA SER A 167 -8.63 10.30 -4.46
C SER A 167 -7.25 10.92 -4.28
N VAL A 168 -6.37 10.18 -3.61
CA VAL A 168 -4.95 10.47 -3.48
C VAL A 168 -4.18 9.26 -3.96
N THR A 169 -3.30 9.44 -4.94
CA THR A 169 -2.44 8.38 -5.47
C THR A 169 -0.99 8.71 -5.25
N SER A 170 -0.20 7.75 -4.77
CA SER A 170 1.25 7.86 -4.73
C SER A 170 1.91 6.64 -5.37
N ARG A 171 2.79 6.91 -6.32
CA ARG A 171 3.57 5.92 -7.07
C ARG A 171 5.05 6.17 -6.93
N HIS A 172 5.80 5.10 -6.72
CA HIS A 172 7.26 5.12 -6.73
C HIS A 172 7.82 3.88 -7.44
N ALA A 173 8.77 4.10 -8.35
CA ALA A 173 9.50 3.04 -9.01
C ALA A 173 10.96 3.44 -9.24
N ILE A 174 11.87 2.47 -9.23
CA ILE A 174 13.32 2.69 -9.43
C ILE A 174 13.89 1.73 -10.47
N SER A 175 15.06 2.06 -11.04
CA SER A 175 15.64 1.40 -12.21
C SER A 175 15.95 -0.09 -12.05
N ASN A 176 15.99 -0.61 -10.82
CA ASN A 176 16.17 -2.04 -10.54
C ASN A 176 14.87 -2.86 -10.64
N GLY A 177 13.75 -2.20 -10.97
CA GLY A 177 12.45 -2.81 -11.15
C GLY A 177 11.56 -2.84 -9.91
N THR A 178 11.99 -2.27 -8.80
CA THR A 178 11.11 -2.07 -7.63
C THR A 178 10.01 -1.07 -7.97
N PHE A 179 8.76 -1.42 -7.66
CA PHE A 179 7.56 -0.65 -7.96
C PHE A 179 6.55 -0.75 -6.81
N VAL A 180 6.01 0.39 -6.39
CA VAL A 180 4.89 0.50 -5.45
C VAL A 180 3.93 1.60 -5.95
N ASP A 181 2.65 1.28 -6.05
CA ASP A 181 1.55 2.21 -6.37
C ASP A 181 0.48 2.07 -5.29
N VAL A 182 0.13 3.17 -4.64
CA VAL A 182 -0.89 3.23 -3.60
C VAL A 182 -1.95 4.22 -4.03
N ARG A 183 -3.20 3.77 -4.09
CA ARG A 183 -4.37 4.62 -4.38
C ARG A 183 -5.29 4.59 -3.19
N VAL A 184 -5.63 5.77 -2.70
CA VAL A 184 -6.50 5.94 -1.54
C VAL A 184 -7.72 6.71 -1.97
N ILE A 185 -8.89 6.10 -1.79
CA ILE A 185 -10.18 6.66 -2.16
C ILE A 185 -11.03 6.73 -0.90
N PHE A 186 -11.66 7.87 -0.66
CA PHE A 186 -12.39 8.10 0.58
C PHE A 186 -13.58 9.05 0.39
N ALA A 187 -14.63 8.84 1.18
CA ALA A 187 -15.92 9.50 0.97
C ALA A 187 -16.01 10.92 1.55
N SER A 188 -15.19 11.23 2.56
CA SER A 188 -15.31 12.46 3.35
C SER A 188 -13.98 13.23 3.44
N PRO A 189 -13.98 14.57 3.55
CA PRO A 189 -12.75 15.35 3.63
C PRO A 189 -11.84 14.90 4.78
N LEU A 190 -10.53 14.95 4.58
CA LEU A 190 -9.55 14.69 5.63
C LEU A 190 -9.42 15.87 6.60
N ASP A 191 -9.25 15.54 7.88
CA ASP A 191 -8.81 16.45 8.93
C ASP A 191 -7.29 16.34 9.09
N VAL A 192 -6.57 17.39 8.71
CA VAL A 192 -5.12 17.46 8.79
C VAL A 192 -4.73 18.76 9.50
N PRO A 193 -4.17 18.67 10.73
CA PRO A 193 -3.72 19.83 11.47
C PRO A 193 -2.69 20.65 10.69
N ASP A 194 -2.67 21.96 10.95
CA ASP A 194 -1.66 22.89 10.41
C ASP A 194 -1.50 22.85 8.88
N THR A 195 -2.62 22.65 8.18
CA THR A 195 -2.64 22.65 6.72
C THR A 195 -2.26 24.03 6.17
N GLN A 196 -1.01 24.16 5.72
CA GLN A 196 -0.52 25.33 5.00
C GLN A 196 0.09 24.89 3.67
N ILE A 197 -0.36 25.51 2.58
CA ILE A 197 0.20 25.31 1.25
C ILE A 197 0.48 26.68 0.65
N SER A 198 1.73 26.89 0.23
CA SER A 198 2.20 28.13 -0.41
C SER A 198 1.77 28.25 -1.86
N ASP A 199 1.50 27.11 -2.52
CA ASP A 199 1.26 27.04 -3.95
C ASP A 199 -0.23 27.16 -4.26
N ALA A 200 -0.56 27.83 -5.36
CA ALA A 200 -1.93 27.85 -5.87
C ALA A 200 -2.33 26.43 -6.28
N LEU A 201 -3.42 25.92 -5.69
CA LEU A 201 -3.96 24.61 -6.02
C LEU A 201 -5.03 24.72 -7.13
N PRO A 202 -5.20 23.67 -7.96
CA PRO A 202 -6.34 23.58 -8.86
C PRO A 202 -7.67 23.65 -8.10
N ASP A 203 -8.71 24.14 -8.79
CA ASP A 203 -10.03 24.31 -8.20
C ASP A 203 -10.59 23.00 -7.63
N GLY A 204 -11.07 23.06 -6.40
CA GLY A 204 -11.68 21.91 -5.72
C GLY A 204 -10.69 20.88 -5.16
N VAL A 205 -9.38 21.06 -5.32
CA VAL A 205 -8.35 20.24 -4.66
C VAL A 205 -8.16 20.73 -3.22
N PRO A 206 -8.51 19.92 -2.19
CA PRO A 206 -8.41 20.37 -0.81
C PRO A 206 -6.96 20.41 -0.32
N PRO A 207 -6.50 21.52 0.31
CA PRO A 207 -5.12 21.61 0.81
C PRO A 207 -4.73 20.49 1.79
N ALA A 208 -5.65 20.07 2.65
CA ALA A 208 -5.43 18.99 3.61
C ALA A 208 -5.06 17.68 2.91
N HIS A 209 -5.64 17.41 1.74
CA HIS A 209 -5.41 16.17 0.99
C HIS A 209 -4.03 16.17 0.33
N VAL A 210 -3.52 17.35 -0.03
CA VAL A 210 -2.15 17.52 -0.52
C VAL A 210 -1.14 17.33 0.60
N VAL A 211 -1.35 17.92 1.78
CA VAL A 211 -0.47 17.72 2.95
C VAL A 211 -0.42 16.24 3.34
N TRP A 212 -1.58 15.60 3.47
CA TRP A 212 -1.66 14.16 3.75
C TRP A 212 -1.03 13.32 2.62
N GLY A 213 -1.28 13.67 1.37
CA GLY A 213 -0.71 13.00 0.20
C GLY A 213 0.82 13.06 0.17
N ARG A 214 1.44 14.14 0.67
CA ARG A 214 2.90 14.22 0.84
C ARG A 214 3.41 13.22 1.88
N GLN A 215 2.70 13.05 3.00
CA GLN A 215 3.03 12.00 3.99
C GLN A 215 2.94 10.60 3.36
N LEU A 216 1.91 10.34 2.56
CA LEU A 216 1.78 9.09 1.83
C LEU A 216 2.93 8.91 0.83
N LYS A 217 3.29 9.95 0.08
CA LYS A 217 4.41 9.95 -0.87
C LYS A 217 5.73 9.56 -0.20
N ASP A 218 5.98 10.11 0.99
CA ASP A 218 7.18 9.80 1.76
C ASP A 218 7.15 8.36 2.31
N ALA A 219 6.00 7.87 2.77
CA ALA A 219 5.84 6.47 3.18
C ALA A 219 6.07 5.48 2.02
N VAL A 220 5.50 5.75 0.84
CA VAL A 220 5.70 4.92 -0.35
C VAL A 220 7.17 4.93 -0.77
N LYS A 221 7.79 6.10 -0.85
CA LYS A 221 9.23 6.22 -1.13
C LYS A 221 10.07 5.45 -0.11
N SER A 222 9.78 5.60 1.18
CA SER A 222 10.50 4.90 2.26
C SER A 222 10.38 3.38 2.13
N SER A 223 9.20 2.86 1.83
CA SER A 223 8.98 1.42 1.64
C SER A 223 9.81 0.86 0.47
N VAL A 224 9.99 1.63 -0.60
CA VAL A 224 10.82 1.24 -1.75
C VAL A 224 12.28 1.06 -1.35
N TYR A 225 12.83 2.03 -0.59
CA TYR A 225 14.24 2.02 -0.16
C TYR A 225 14.51 1.21 1.11
N SER A 226 13.48 0.72 1.80
CA SER A 226 13.63 -0.14 2.98
C SER A 226 13.90 -1.60 2.60
N LEU A 227 14.75 -2.27 3.38
CA LEU A 227 14.93 -3.73 3.30
C LEU A 227 13.71 -4.49 3.81
N SER A 228 12.99 -3.96 4.81
CA SER A 228 11.78 -4.59 5.33
C SER A 228 10.59 -4.42 4.38
N GLY A 229 10.68 -3.52 3.40
CA GLY A 229 9.55 -3.19 2.54
C GLY A 229 8.35 -2.59 3.28
N ARG A 230 8.50 -2.22 4.55
CA ARG A 230 7.37 -1.77 5.38
C ARG A 230 6.78 -0.46 4.84
N LEU A 231 5.48 -0.49 4.55
CA LEU A 231 4.68 0.65 4.12
C LEU A 231 3.71 1.03 5.24
N ASN A 232 4.07 2.06 6.00
CA ASN A 232 3.18 2.63 7.01
C ASN A 232 2.22 3.62 6.34
N ILE A 233 0.95 3.23 6.20
CA ILE A 233 -0.09 4.11 5.67
C ILE A 233 -0.35 5.21 6.71
N PRO A 234 -0.25 6.51 6.36
CA PRO A 234 -0.54 7.59 7.29
C PRO A 234 -1.98 7.51 7.82
N PRO A 235 -2.24 7.95 9.07
CA PRO A 235 -3.59 7.95 9.64
C PRO A 235 -4.60 8.66 8.73
N LEU A 236 -5.77 8.06 8.50
CA LEU A 236 -6.78 8.58 7.60
C LEU A 236 -7.95 9.13 8.43
N ARG A 237 -7.74 10.31 9.00
CA ARG A 237 -8.76 11.00 9.81
C ARG A 237 -9.73 11.74 8.89
N MET A 238 -10.92 11.19 8.74
CA MET A 238 -11.99 11.78 7.94
C MET A 238 -12.92 12.60 8.82
N ILE A 239 -13.34 13.76 8.33
CA ILE A 239 -14.39 14.58 8.95
C ILE A 239 -15.74 13.97 8.60
N PRO A 240 -16.59 13.60 9.59
CA PRO A 240 -17.96 13.20 9.33
C PRO A 240 -18.70 14.19 8.42
N PRO A 241 -19.48 13.72 7.43
CA PRO A 241 -20.40 14.59 6.72
C PRO A 241 -21.37 15.21 7.73
N ALA A 242 -21.65 16.50 7.58
CA ALA A 242 -22.61 17.18 8.45
C ALA A 242 -23.95 16.44 8.42
N PRO A 243 -24.63 16.23 9.56
CA PRO A 243 -25.96 15.62 9.56
C PRO A 243 -26.87 16.50 8.71
N THR A 244 -27.47 15.92 7.66
CA THR A 244 -28.54 16.58 6.93
C THR A 244 -29.66 16.85 7.92
N GLY A 245 -29.87 18.12 8.28
CA GLY A 245 -30.95 18.53 9.18
C GLY A 245 -32.31 18.04 8.67
N PRO A 246 -33.33 17.96 9.55
CA PRO A 246 -34.62 17.43 9.18
C PRO A 246 -35.20 18.22 7.99
N THR A 247 -35.52 17.51 6.92
CA THR A 247 -36.36 18.04 5.84
C THR A 247 -37.67 18.49 6.47
N LEU A 248 -37.85 19.80 6.63
CA LEU A 248 -39.16 20.37 6.93
C LEU A 248 -40.06 20.02 5.76
N ARG A 249 -40.85 18.96 5.91
CA ARG A 249 -42.03 18.71 5.07
C ARG A 249 -43.06 19.77 5.47
N GLY A 250 -43.13 20.85 4.69
CA GLY A 250 -44.30 21.72 4.62
C GLY A 250 -45.33 21.13 3.67
#